data_AF-A0A0D6AII0-F1
#
_entry.id   AF-A0A0D6AII0-F1
#
_cell.length_a   1.000
_cell.length_b   1.000
_cell.length_c   1.000
_cell.angle_alpha   90.00
_cell.angle_beta   90.00
_cell.angle_gamma   90.00
#
_symmetry.space_group_name_H-M   'P 1'
#
loop_
_entity.id
_entity.type
_entity.pdbx_description
1 polymer ?
#
loop_
_entity_poly.entity_id
_entity_poly.type
_entity_poly.pdbx_seq_one_letter_code
_entity_poly.pdbx_strand_id
1 'polypeptide(L)'
;MNLNLVLLVLENFLRIFGLFWILGGIFALKTARESQFMDTCLEQIEGKKVDSLVTNFMFIGGILTLLSGIGLLLNNDQTIIILLILVISQLIYFNIKNKKFIKAKSEEEKEEYSIQSTTYNAFLTSIYITIVVTIKIIIKIIINL
;
A
#
# COMPACT_ATOMS: atom_id res chain seq x y z
N MET A 1 11.92 31.07 -6.13
CA MET A 1 11.91 30.14 -4.98
C MET A 1 13.23 29.36 -5.00
N ASN A 2 13.97 29.30 -3.89
CA ASN A 2 15.26 28.60 -3.86
C ASN A 2 15.01 27.08 -3.93
N LEU A 3 15.42 26.41 -5.01
CA LEU A 3 15.19 24.98 -5.22
C LEU A 3 15.78 24.12 -4.10
N ASN A 4 16.89 24.56 -3.49
CA ASN A 4 17.48 23.87 -2.33
C ASN A 4 16.56 23.90 -1.10
N LEU A 5 15.87 25.03 -0.87
CA LEU A 5 14.90 25.14 0.21
C LEU A 5 13.70 24.22 -0.03
N VAL A 6 13.22 24.13 -1.27
CA VAL A 6 12.13 23.22 -1.66
C VAL A 6 12.54 21.76 -1.43
N LEU A 7 13.75 21.38 -1.84
CA LEU A 7 14.29 20.05 -1.64
C LEU A 7 14.36 19.70 -0.14
N LEU A 8 14.87 20.61 0.69
CA LEU A 8 14.93 20.42 2.14
C LEU A 8 13.55 20.25 2.77
N VAL A 9 12.55 21.03 2.33
CA VAL A 9 11.17 20.89 2.81
C VAL A 9 10.58 19.54 2.40
N LEU A 10 10.76 19.13 1.14
CA LEU A 10 10.29 17.83 0.65
C LEU A 10 10.93 16.66 1.39
N GLU A 11 12.24 16.72 1.62
CA GLU A 11 12.98 15.71 2.36
C GLU A 11 12.48 15.56 3.80
N ASN A 12 12.29 16.65 4.53
CA ASN A 12 11.77 16.57 5.89
C ASN A 12 10.31 16.10 5.93
N PHE A 13 9.49 16.56 4.99
CA PHE A 13 8.12 16.07 4.84
C PHE A 13 8.07 14.56 4.61
N LEU A 14 8.87 14.04 3.66
CA LEU A 14 8.92 12.61 3.35
C LEU A 14 9.46 11.79 4.52
N ARG A 15 10.41 12.31 5.30
CA ARG A 15 10.89 11.63 6.52
C ARG A 15 9.79 11.46 7.57
N ILE A 16 9.09 12.55 7.89
CA ILE A 16 7.99 12.54 8.86
C ILE A 16 6.89 11.62 8.36
N PHE A 17 6.53 11.73 7.08
CA PHE A 17 5.55 10.85 6.47
C PHE A 17 6.00 9.37 6.52
N GLY A 18 7.28 9.09 6.29
CA GLY A 18 7.88 7.76 6.40
C GLY A 18 7.63 7.11 7.77
N LEU A 19 7.66 7.87 8.86
CA LEU A 19 7.33 7.34 10.20
C LEU A 19 5.88 6.86 10.27
N PHE A 20 4.92 7.68 9.81
CA PHE A 20 3.51 7.29 9.77
C PHE A 20 3.27 6.12 8.82
N TRP A 21 3.99 6.09 7.70
CA TRP A 21 3.92 5.02 6.71
C TRP A 21 4.41 3.69 7.26
N ILE A 22 5.51 3.68 8.04
CA ILE A 22 5.99 2.49 8.75
C ILE A 22 4.93 1.97 9.71
N LEU A 23 4.30 2.85 10.50
CA LEU A 23 3.22 2.45 11.41
C LEU A 23 2.05 1.83 10.64
N GLY A 24 1.64 2.44 9.52
CA GLY A 24 0.62 1.88 8.63
C GLY A 24 0.98 0.48 8.12
N GLY A 25 2.23 0.26 7.72
CA GLY A 25 2.73 -1.05 7.31
C GLY A 25 2.68 -2.10 8.43
N ILE A 26 3.09 -1.73 9.65
CA ILE A 26 3.02 -2.60 10.84
C ILE A 26 1.56 -2.98 11.14
N PHE A 27 0.64 -2.01 11.11
CA PHE A 27 -0.78 -2.29 11.32
C PHE A 27 -1.35 -3.23 10.26
N ALA A 28 -1.04 -2.99 8.98
CA ALA A 28 -1.49 -3.86 7.89
C ALA A 28 -0.98 -5.31 8.06
N LEU A 29 0.27 -5.49 8.48
CA LEU A 29 0.84 -6.81 8.77
C LEU A 29 0.18 -7.48 9.97
N LYS A 30 -0.14 -6.71 11.02
CA LYS A 30 -0.86 -7.22 12.19
C LYS A 30 -2.26 -7.70 11.78
N THR A 31 -2.99 -6.89 11.02
CA THR A 31 -4.31 -7.25 10.48
C THR A 31 -4.24 -8.47 9.55
N ALA A 32 -3.21 -8.58 8.71
CA ALA A 32 -2.99 -9.76 7.88
C ALA A 32 -2.85 -11.03 8.72
N ARG A 33 -2.10 -10.98 9.82
CA ARG A 33 -1.93 -12.11 10.74
C ARG A 33 -3.22 -12.47 11.46
N GLU A 34 -3.98 -11.47 11.91
CA GLU A 34 -5.28 -11.67 12.56
C GLU A 34 -6.29 -12.29 11.58
N SER A 35 -6.31 -11.82 10.32
CA SER A 35 -7.13 -12.38 9.24
C SER A 35 -6.76 -13.84 8.96
N GLN A 36 -5.46 -14.15 8.85
CA GLN A 36 -4.99 -15.52 8.62
C GLN A 36 -5.43 -16.48 9.73
N PHE A 37 -5.40 -16.03 10.98
CA PHE A 37 -5.89 -16.82 12.11
C PHE A 37 -7.39 -17.10 11.99
N MET A 38 -8.19 -16.08 11.67
CA MET A 38 -9.63 -16.23 11.48
C MET A 38 -9.96 -17.16 10.32
N ASP A 39 -9.29 -16.99 9.18
CA ASP A 39 -9.43 -17.86 8.00
C ASP A 39 -9.18 -19.32 8.40
N THR A 40 -8.12 -19.59 9.17
CA THR A 40 -7.79 -20.95 9.66
C THR A 40 -8.88 -21.52 10.56
N CYS A 41 -9.47 -20.71 11.45
CA CYS A 41 -10.59 -21.15 12.30
C CYS A 41 -11.83 -21.48 11.47
N LEU A 42 -12.16 -20.65 10.48
CA LEU A 42 -13.30 -20.88 9.57
C LEU A 42 -13.10 -22.15 8.74
N GLU A 43 -11.88 -22.39 8.22
CA GLU A 43 -11.56 -23.61 7.49
C GLU A 43 -11.79 -24.87 8.33
N GLN A 44 -11.47 -24.82 9.64
CA GLN A 44 -11.71 -25.94 10.56
C GLN A 44 -13.18 -26.16 10.89
N ILE A 45 -13.98 -25.09 10.96
CA ILE A 45 -15.40 -25.16 11.28
C ILE A 45 -16.22 -25.63 10.06
N GLU A 46 -15.95 -25.06 8.88
CA GLU A 46 -16.75 -25.31 7.68
C GLU A 46 -16.22 -26.48 6.83
N GLY A 47 -14.99 -26.94 7.10
CA GLY A 47 -14.34 -27.99 6.30
C GLY A 47 -14.07 -27.58 4.85
N LYS A 48 -14.13 -26.27 4.55
CA LYS A 48 -13.92 -25.68 3.22
C LYS A 48 -12.75 -24.70 3.27
N LYS A 49 -12.00 -24.64 2.18
CA LYS A 49 -10.87 -23.71 2.04
C LYS A 49 -11.36 -22.28 1.87
N VAL A 50 -10.84 -21.35 2.66
CA VAL A 50 -11.19 -19.92 2.60
C VAL A 50 -10.30 -19.21 1.57
N ASP A 51 -10.84 -18.20 0.90
CA ASP A 51 -10.10 -17.41 -0.09
C ASP A 51 -9.07 -16.50 0.59
N SER A 52 -7.79 -16.90 0.54
CA SER A 52 -6.68 -16.16 1.15
C SER A 52 -6.24 -14.91 0.37
N LEU A 53 -6.97 -14.49 -0.67
CA LEU A 53 -6.63 -13.32 -1.48
C LEU A 53 -6.44 -12.06 -0.62
N VAL A 54 -7.38 -11.78 0.30
CA VAL A 54 -7.36 -10.57 1.13
C VAL A 54 -6.17 -10.62 2.10
N THR A 55 -5.98 -11.75 2.77
CA THR A 55 -4.86 -12.00 3.69
C THR A 55 -3.50 -11.84 3.00
N ASN A 56 -3.32 -12.46 1.83
CA ASN A 56 -2.08 -12.36 1.04
C ASN A 56 -1.82 -10.93 0.55
N PHE A 57 -2.87 -10.23 0.11
CA PHE A 57 -2.77 -8.83 -0.31
C PHE A 57 -2.39 -7.91 0.84
N MET A 58 -3.02 -8.04 2.01
CA MET A 58 -2.69 -7.25 3.20
C MET A 58 -1.25 -7.51 3.64
N PHE A 59 -0.78 -8.76 3.56
CA PHE A 59 0.59 -9.11 3.89
C PHE A 59 1.61 -8.46 2.93
N ILE A 60 1.44 -8.65 1.61
CA ILE A 60 2.32 -8.07 0.60
C ILE A 60 2.29 -6.55 0.67
N GLY A 61 1.09 -5.96 0.73
CA GLY A 61 0.90 -4.51 0.85
C GLY A 61 1.54 -3.96 2.13
N GLY A 62 1.41 -4.66 3.26
CA GLY A 62 2.04 -4.31 4.52
C GLY A 62 3.57 -4.30 4.45
N ILE A 63 4.18 -5.34 3.86
CA ILE A 63 5.64 -5.40 3.65
C ILE A 63 6.10 -4.23 2.78
N LEU A 64 5.46 -4.02 1.63
CA LEU A 64 5.85 -2.97 0.68
C LEU A 64 5.65 -1.57 1.29
N THR A 65 4.59 -1.37 2.07
CA THR A 65 4.35 -0.13 2.83
C THR A 65 5.47 0.08 3.86
N LEU A 66 5.83 -0.94 4.63
CA LEU A 66 6.89 -0.84 5.63
C LEU A 66 8.25 -0.52 4.99
N LEU A 67 8.62 -1.26 3.94
CA LEU A 67 9.89 -1.05 3.22
C LEU A 67 9.96 0.32 2.56
N SER A 68 8.88 0.76 1.92
CA SER A 68 8.83 2.12 1.35
C SER A 68 8.89 3.18 2.43
N GLY A 69 8.28 2.96 3.60
CA GLY A 69 8.31 3.89 4.73
C GLY A 69 9.72 4.05 5.31
N ILE A 70 10.46 2.95 5.45
CA ILE A 70 11.89 2.99 5.81
C ILE A 70 12.68 3.77 4.75
N GLY A 71 12.43 3.49 3.47
CA GLY A 71 13.07 4.19 2.37
C GLY A 71 12.83 5.72 2.40
N LEU A 72 11.59 6.14 2.68
CA LEU A 72 11.20 7.55 2.85
C LEU A 72 11.90 8.18 4.06
N LEU A 73 11.92 7.48 5.20
CA LEU A 73 12.59 7.93 6.42
C LEU A 73 14.10 8.15 6.21
N LEU A 74 14.73 7.32 5.38
CA LEU A 74 16.14 7.43 5.04
C LEU A 74 16.40 8.39 3.85
N ASN A 75 15.36 9.01 3.28
CA ASN A 75 15.42 9.79 2.03
C ASN A 75 16.05 9.04 0.84
N ASN A 76 15.97 7.71 0.81
CA ASN A 76 16.55 6.90 -0.24
C ASN A 76 15.76 7.06 -1.55
N ASP A 77 16.42 7.46 -2.65
CA ASP A 77 15.78 7.65 -3.96
C ASP A 77 15.23 6.33 -4.54
N GLN A 78 15.84 5.18 -4.21
CA GLN A 78 15.39 3.86 -4.68
C GLN A 78 14.02 3.45 -4.12
N THR A 79 13.53 4.15 -3.09
CA THR A 79 12.17 3.98 -2.54
C THR A 79 11.09 4.09 -3.61
N ILE A 80 11.32 4.87 -4.67
CA ILE A 80 10.37 4.98 -5.78
C ILE A 80 10.05 3.62 -6.41
N ILE A 81 11.01 2.71 -6.49
CA ILE A 81 10.81 1.36 -7.05
C ILE A 81 9.83 0.57 -6.17
N ILE A 82 10.02 0.64 -4.85
CA ILE A 82 9.16 -0.06 -3.89
C ILE A 82 7.74 0.52 -3.90
N LEU A 83 7.61 1.85 -4.00
CA LEU A 83 6.32 2.53 -4.13
C LEU A 83 5.58 2.14 -5.42
N LEU A 84 6.29 2.04 -6.54
CA LEU A 84 5.70 1.57 -7.80
C LEU A 84 5.21 0.12 -7.71
N ILE A 85 6.01 -0.76 -7.09
CA ILE A 85 5.60 -2.15 -6.85
C ILE A 85 4.35 -2.20 -5.94
N LEU A 86 4.29 -1.36 -4.90
CA LEU A 86 3.12 -1.23 -4.02
C LEU A 86 1.87 -0.83 -4.81
N VAL A 87 1.95 0.21 -5.64
CA VAL A 87 0.83 0.68 -6.48
C VAL A 87 0.38 -0.42 -7.45
N ILE A 88 1.32 -1.11 -8.10
CA ILE A 88 1.01 -2.22 -9.01
C ILE A 88 0.32 -3.37 -8.27
N SER A 89 0.79 -3.73 -7.07
CA SER A 89 0.16 -4.75 -6.23
C SER A 89 -1.29 -4.41 -5.89
N GLN A 90 -1.57 -3.15 -5.54
CA GLN A 90 -2.93 -2.64 -5.28
C GLN A 90 -3.82 -2.71 -6.53
N LEU A 91 -3.30 -2.34 -7.71
CA LEU A 91 -4.03 -2.46 -8.98
C LEU A 91 -4.37 -3.91 -9.34
N ILE A 92 -3.43 -4.83 -9.13
CA ILE A 92 -3.67 -6.27 -9.33
C ILE A 92 -4.82 -6.74 -8.42
N TYR A 93 -4.77 -6.38 -7.14
CA TYR A 93 -5.82 -6.72 -6.19
C TYR A 93 -7.20 -6.15 -6.59
N PHE A 94 -7.27 -4.88 -6.97
CA PHE A 94 -8.51 -4.26 -7.45
C PHE A 94 -9.06 -4.94 -8.69
N ASN A 95 -8.21 -5.31 -9.64
CA ASN A 95 -8.64 -6.03 -10.82
C ASN A 95 -9.22 -7.41 -10.48
N ILE A 96 -8.60 -8.14 -9.54
CA ILE A 96 -9.10 -9.43 -9.08
C ILE A 96 -10.46 -9.27 -8.36
N LYS A 97 -10.56 -8.33 -7.40
CA LYS A 97 -11.82 -8.05 -6.68
C LYS A 97 -12.92 -7.61 -7.63
N ASN A 98 -12.65 -6.71 -8.57
CA ASN A 98 -13.63 -6.27 -9.57
C ASN A 98 -14.12 -7.43 -10.46
N LYS A 99 -13.22 -8.32 -10.89
CA LYS A 99 -13.61 -9.53 -11.64
C LYS A 99 -14.51 -10.46 -10.84
N LYS A 100 -14.30 -10.58 -9.52
CA LYS A 100 -15.16 -11.37 -8.63
C LYS A 100 -16.50 -10.67 -8.40
N PHE A 101 -16.49 -9.37 -8.18
CA PHE A 101 -17.69 -8.54 -8.03
C PHE A 101 -18.64 -8.65 -9.22
N ILE A 102 -18.13 -8.57 -10.45
CA ILE A 102 -18.95 -8.70 -11.67
C ILE A 102 -19.55 -10.11 -11.83
N LYS A 103 -18.87 -11.14 -11.31
CA LYS A 103 -19.31 -12.54 -11.38
C LYS A 103 -20.22 -12.96 -10.25
N ALA A 104 -20.32 -12.16 -9.19
CA ALA A 104 -21.13 -12.44 -8.01
C ALA A 104 -22.61 -12.56 -8.38
N LYS A 105 -23.27 -13.58 -7.84
CA LYS A 105 -24.68 -13.89 -8.14
C LYS A 105 -25.64 -13.37 -7.07
N SER A 106 -25.14 -13.11 -5.86
CA SER A 106 -25.90 -12.56 -4.74
C SER A 106 -25.40 -11.16 -4.36
N GLU A 107 -26.26 -10.39 -3.70
CA GLU A 107 -25.86 -9.10 -3.12
C GLU A 107 -24.83 -9.26 -2.00
N GLU A 108 -24.91 -10.36 -1.24
CA GLU A 108 -23.95 -10.69 -0.18
C GLU A 108 -22.53 -10.93 -0.74
N GLU A 109 -22.41 -11.68 -1.85
CA GLU A 109 -21.13 -11.87 -2.55
C GLU A 109 -20.59 -10.55 -3.13
N LYS A 110 -21.47 -9.68 -3.64
CA LYS A 110 -21.06 -8.36 -4.13
C LYS A 110 -20.50 -7.48 -3.01
N GLU A 111 -21.13 -7.51 -1.84
CA GLU A 111 -20.65 -6.76 -0.68
C GLU A 111 -19.26 -7.26 -0.25
N GLU A 112 -19.05 -8.57 -0.21
CA GLU A 112 -17.75 -9.19 0.09
C GLU A 112 -16.65 -8.80 -0.91
N TYR A 113 -16.97 -8.70 -2.20
CA TYR A 113 -16.02 -8.32 -3.25
C TYR A 113 -15.90 -6.83 -3.50
N SER A 114 -16.68 -6.00 -2.80
CA SER A 114 -16.56 -4.56 -2.87
C SER A 114 -15.20 -4.10 -2.32
N ILE A 115 -14.63 -3.04 -2.91
CA ILE A 115 -13.38 -2.46 -2.42
C ILE A 115 -13.73 -1.54 -1.25
N GLN A 116 -13.21 -1.86 -0.07
CA GLN A 116 -13.36 -0.99 1.09
C GLN A 116 -12.75 0.39 0.85
N SER A 117 -13.42 1.44 1.33
CA SER A 117 -12.98 2.83 1.19
C SER A 117 -11.59 3.08 1.79
N THR A 118 -11.26 2.43 2.90
CA THR A 118 -9.94 2.46 3.54
C THR A 118 -8.84 1.94 2.61
N THR A 119 -9.10 0.82 1.91
CA THR A 119 -8.16 0.24 0.93
C THR A 119 -7.97 1.19 -0.27
N TYR A 120 -9.06 1.78 -0.75
CA TYR A 120 -8.99 2.76 -1.84
C TYR A 120 -8.21 4.02 -1.45
N ASN A 121 -8.44 4.54 -0.25
CA ASN A 121 -7.71 5.70 0.28
C ASN A 121 -6.21 5.39 0.46
N ALA A 122 -5.86 4.18 0.90
CA ALA A 122 -4.46 3.74 0.98
C ALA A 122 -3.79 3.72 -0.41
N PHE A 123 -4.53 3.32 -1.46
CA PHE A 123 -4.06 3.40 -2.86
C PHE A 123 -3.90 4.83 -3.35
N LEU A 124 -4.85 5.74 -3.07
CA LEU A 124 -4.67 7.15 -3.44
C LEU A 124 -3.45 7.76 -2.73
N THR A 125 -3.26 7.43 -1.46
CA THR A 125 -2.13 7.91 -0.68
C THR A 125 -0.81 7.39 -1.25
N SER A 126 -0.74 6.11 -1.65
CA SER A 126 0.47 5.56 -2.28
C SER A 126 0.79 6.26 -3.60
N ILE A 127 -0.21 6.60 -4.42
CA ILE A 127 -0.04 7.42 -5.63
C ILE A 127 0.50 8.81 -5.30
N TYR A 128 -0.12 9.53 -4.36
CA TYR A 128 0.32 10.89 -4.02
C TYR A 128 1.78 10.90 -3.55
N ILE A 129 2.17 9.95 -2.71
CA ILE A 129 3.53 9.87 -2.20
C ILE A 129 4.52 9.48 -3.29
N THR A 130 4.14 8.59 -4.22
CA THR A 130 4.93 8.29 -5.42
C THR A 130 5.21 9.54 -6.24
N ILE A 131 4.20 10.39 -6.45
CA ILE A 131 4.34 11.68 -7.15
C ILE A 131 5.28 12.62 -6.41
N VAL A 132 5.11 12.77 -5.08
CA VAL A 132 5.98 13.65 -4.27
C VAL A 132 7.44 13.19 -4.32
N VAL A 133 7.70 11.88 -4.21
CA VAL A 133 9.07 11.32 -4.36
C VAL A 133 9.62 11.59 -5.76
N THR A 134 8.81 11.45 -6.79
CA THR A 134 9.21 11.73 -8.18
C THR A 134 9.61 13.20 -8.35
N ILE A 135 8.81 14.12 -7.82
CA ILE A 135 9.13 15.57 -7.82
C ILE A 135 10.45 15.83 -7.09
N LYS A 136 10.66 15.21 -5.92
CA LYS A 136 11.93 15.33 -5.17
C LYS A 136 13.12 14.90 -6.02
N ILE A 137 13.03 13.75 -6.69
CA ILE A 137 14.09 13.21 -7.55
C ILE A 137 14.37 14.16 -8.73
N ILE A 138 13.33 14.67 -9.39
CA ILE A 138 13.47 15.62 -10.51
C ILE A 138 14.18 16.90 -10.05
N ILE A 139 13.76 17.49 -8.92
CA ILE A 139 14.39 18.70 -8.38
C ILE A 139 15.86 18.44 -8.07
N LYS A 140 16.19 17.30 -7.45
CA LYS A 140 17.57 16.92 -7.14
C LYS A 140 18.43 16.79 -8.41
N ILE A 141 17.88 16.23 -9.49
CA ILE A 141 18.58 16.14 -10.79
C ILE A 141 18.83 17.55 -11.36
N ILE A 142 17.82 18.44 -11.33
CA ILE A 142 17.94 19.81 -11.85
C ILE A 142 18.99 20.62 -11.09
N ILE A 143 19.08 20.47 -9.76
CA ILE A 143 20.08 21.20 -8.95
C ILE A 143 21.52 20.73 -9.24
N ASN A 144 21.68 19.45 -9.58
CA ASN A 144 22.99 18.83 -9.82
C ASN A 144 23.46 18.92 -11.28
N LEU A 145 22.63 19.46 -12.19
CA LEU A 145 22.96 19.80 -13.58
C LEU A 145 23.54 21.21 -13.66
#